data_AF-A0A4Y2ASD2-F1
#
_entry.id   AF-A0A4Y2ASD2-F1
#
_cell.length_a   1.000
_cell.length_b   1.000
_cell.length_c   1.000
_cell.angle_alpha   90.00
_cell.angle_beta   90.00
_cell.angle_gamma   90.00
#
_symmetry.space_group_name_H-M   'P 1'
#
loop_
_entity.id
_entity.type
_entity.pdbx_description
1 polymer ?
#
loop_
_entity_poly.entity_id
_entity_poly.type
_entity_poly.pdbx_seq_one_letter_code
_entity_poly.pdbx_strand_id
1 'polypeptide(L)'
;MWTLILVLALLGSSYEIYLFMKVYLEYPVVVNLQIEQPERISFPAVTICNMNRMKKMHARCLQNFSNCPDPFPFEILGDSIPENSRQPPLILSERRDINMKNENESKAKLELLEKYYDLSPYNQIITGYLRDEIIASCSFNFKSCEFRHSLNMRYGNCYTFNPLNSIFQEVLMATSAGPINGLEMTLSVNPDQYLPISLTVGMRIAIHDPYDEPNPEDKGITIAPGYETHISLKQTEIRRLPAPFKDKCVFYGGEDEPLVKSRTLCVQDCIQEYNFARCGCADPSF
;
A
#
# COMPACT_ATOMS: atom_id res chain seq x y z
N MET A 1 -1.91 66.05 35.11
CA MET A 1 -1.20 64.89 35.68
C MET A 1 -1.98 63.59 35.47
N TRP A 2 -3.16 63.42 36.05
CA TRP A 2 -3.98 62.20 35.89
C TRP A 2 -4.34 61.85 34.43
N THR A 3 -4.69 62.83 33.61
CA THR A 3 -5.01 62.63 32.19
C THR A 3 -3.82 62.15 31.37
N LEU A 4 -2.61 62.65 31.64
CA LEU A 4 -1.39 62.25 30.96
C LEU A 4 -0.99 60.81 31.31
N ILE A 5 -1.11 60.44 32.59
CA ILE A 5 -0.87 59.06 33.06
C ILE A 5 -1.86 58.10 32.41
N LEU A 6 -3.14 58.48 32.33
CA LEU A 6 -4.18 57.67 31.67
C LEU A 6 -3.86 57.45 30.18
N VAL A 7 -3.48 58.51 29.45
CA VAL A 7 -3.15 58.41 28.03
C VAL A 7 -1.94 57.50 27.78
N LEU A 8 -0.88 57.64 28.57
CA LEU A 8 0.30 56.77 28.46
C LEU A 8 -0.04 55.31 28.77
N ALA A 9 -0.87 55.05 29.78
CA ALA A 9 -1.33 53.71 30.11
C ALA A 9 -2.19 53.10 28.98
N LEU A 10 -3.07 53.89 28.35
CA LEU A 10 -3.90 53.44 27.23
C LEU A 10 -3.05 53.12 25.98
N LEU A 11 -2.03 53.92 25.67
CA LEU A 11 -1.11 53.65 24.57
C LEU A 11 -0.26 52.40 24.81
N GLY A 12 0.24 52.21 26.04
CA GLY A 12 0.95 50.99 26.41
C GLY A 12 0.05 49.76 26.30
N SER A 13 -1.17 49.84 26.83
CA SER A 13 -2.14 48.74 26.77
C SER A 13 -2.56 48.41 25.33
N SER A 14 -2.79 49.40 24.47
CA SER A 14 -3.14 49.15 23.07
C SER A 14 -1.98 48.53 22.28
N TYR A 15 -0.73 48.90 22.58
CA TYR A 15 0.45 48.29 21.98
C TYR A 15 0.59 46.82 22.38
N GLU A 16 0.44 46.50 23.67
CA GLU A 16 0.45 45.11 24.15
C GLU A 16 -0.68 44.29 23.52
N ILE A 17 -1.90 44.82 23.48
CA ILE A 17 -3.04 44.16 22.82
C ILE A 17 -2.74 43.92 21.34
N TYR A 18 -2.17 44.89 20.63
CA TYR A 18 -1.77 44.71 19.23
C TYR A 18 -0.73 43.58 19.07
N LEU A 19 0.27 43.53 19.94
CA LEU A 19 1.30 42.49 19.92
C LEU A 19 0.72 41.11 20.18
N PHE A 20 -0.15 40.98 21.19
CA PHE A 20 -0.86 39.72 21.48
C PHE A 20 -1.79 39.31 20.33
N MET A 21 -2.53 40.26 19.75
CA MET A 21 -3.41 39.99 18.60
C MET A 21 -2.62 39.56 17.38
N LYS A 22 -1.44 40.14 17.13
CA LYS A 22 -0.55 39.73 16.05
C LYS A 22 -0.11 38.27 16.22
N VAL A 23 0.36 37.88 17.41
CA VAL A 23 0.77 36.50 17.70
C VAL A 23 -0.43 35.54 17.65
N TYR A 24 -1.59 35.96 18.15
CA TYR A 24 -2.82 35.15 18.10
C TYR A 24 -3.24 34.85 16.65
N LEU A 25 -3.19 35.87 15.77
CA LEU A 25 -3.56 35.73 14.36
C LEU A 25 -2.49 35.04 13.50
N GLU A 26 -1.29 34.76 14.05
CA GLU A 26 -0.29 33.90 13.41
C GLU A 26 -0.62 32.40 13.56
N TYR A 27 -1.59 32.04 14.42
CA TYR A 27 -2.02 30.66 14.69
C TYR A 27 -0.85 29.70 15.01
N PRO A 28 0.00 30.01 16.02
CA PRO A 28 1.10 29.15 16.41
C PRO A 28 0.58 27.80 16.95
N VAL A 29 1.32 26.72 16.68
CA VAL A 29 0.97 25.35 17.11
C VAL A 29 2.05 24.76 18.00
N VAL A 30 1.64 23.94 18.96
CA VAL A 30 2.54 23.18 19.85
C VAL A 30 2.23 21.70 19.68
N VAL A 31 3.28 20.88 19.56
CA VAL A 31 3.14 19.42 19.46
C VAL A 31 3.08 18.82 20.85
N ASN A 32 2.05 18.01 21.11
CA ASN A 32 1.96 17.19 22.31
C ASN A 32 2.22 15.72 21.94
N LEU A 33 3.11 15.06 22.68
CA LEU A 33 3.45 13.65 22.48
C LEU A 33 2.88 12.85 23.64
N GLN A 34 1.98 11.92 23.31
CA GLN A 34 1.39 11.00 24.27
C GLN A 34 1.77 9.57 23.90
N ILE A 35 2.20 8.80 24.90
CA ILE A 35 2.50 7.38 24.74
C ILE A 35 1.40 6.62 25.46
N GLU A 36 0.56 5.96 24.68
CA GLU A 36 -0.50 5.10 25.19
C GLU A 36 -0.06 3.63 25.09
N GLN A 37 -0.37 2.85 26.12
CA GLN A 37 -0.17 1.40 26.14
C GLN A 37 -1.53 0.72 26.37
N PRO A 38 -2.40 0.70 25.34
CA PRO A 38 -3.69 0.04 25.47
C PRO A 38 -3.51 -1.47 25.62
N GLU A 39 -4.43 -2.12 26.31
CA GLU A 39 -4.41 -3.59 26.48
C GLU A 39 -4.58 -4.34 25.15
N ARG A 40 -5.22 -3.70 24.17
CA ARG A 40 -5.45 -4.24 22.83
C ARG A 40 -5.19 -3.16 21.78
N ILE A 41 -4.54 -3.55 20.69
CA ILE A 41 -4.24 -2.66 19.57
C ILE A 41 -4.82 -3.28 18.31
N SER A 42 -5.34 -2.47 17.39
CA SER A 42 -5.75 -2.96 16.07
C SER A 42 -4.55 -3.53 15.32
N PHE A 43 -4.67 -4.78 14.87
CA PHE A 43 -3.66 -5.40 14.04
C PHE A 43 -3.75 -4.79 12.64
N PRO A 44 -2.62 -4.46 11.98
CA PRO A 44 -2.64 -3.91 10.63
C PRO A 44 -3.04 -4.97 9.60
N ALA A 45 -3.27 -4.54 8.36
CA ALA A 45 -3.28 -5.46 7.23
C ALA A 45 -1.85 -5.79 6.80
N VAL A 46 -1.66 -7.04 6.37
CA VAL A 46 -0.36 -7.55 5.91
C VAL A 46 -0.55 -8.19 4.54
N THR A 47 0.00 -7.56 3.51
CA THR A 47 -0.02 -8.09 2.14
C THR A 47 1.29 -8.76 1.79
N ILE A 48 1.21 -9.96 1.26
CA ILE A 48 2.35 -10.77 0.86
C ILE A 48 2.29 -11.07 -0.62
N CYS A 49 3.38 -10.79 -1.33
CA CYS A 49 3.54 -11.08 -2.74
C CYS A 49 4.85 -11.84 -2.97
N ASN A 50 4.83 -12.79 -3.90
CA ASN A 50 6.06 -13.41 -4.39
C ASN A 50 6.81 -12.40 -5.27
N MET A 51 8.14 -12.33 -5.17
CA MET A 51 8.94 -11.47 -6.06
C MET A 51 8.94 -11.94 -7.51
N ASN A 52 8.51 -13.18 -7.77
CA ASN A 52 8.27 -13.68 -9.11
C ASN A 52 6.79 -13.59 -9.48
N ARG A 53 6.50 -12.82 -10.52
CA ARG A 53 5.14 -12.54 -10.98
C ARG A 53 4.41 -13.76 -11.55
N MET A 54 5.14 -14.58 -12.29
CA MET A 54 4.59 -15.70 -13.07
C MET A 54 5.54 -16.89 -12.98
N LYS A 55 4.98 -18.09 -12.81
CA LYS A 55 5.78 -19.32 -12.76
C LYS A 55 6.43 -19.59 -14.12
N LYS A 56 7.72 -19.94 -14.12
CA LYS A 56 8.52 -20.25 -15.32
C LYS A 56 7.90 -21.33 -16.19
N MET A 57 7.30 -22.35 -15.59
CA MET A 57 6.60 -23.41 -16.33
C MET A 57 5.44 -22.86 -17.19
N HIS A 58 4.82 -21.75 -16.79
CA HIS A 58 3.74 -21.09 -17.51
C HIS A 58 4.22 -20.00 -18.48
N ALA A 59 5.53 -19.76 -18.61
CA ALA A 59 6.04 -18.74 -19.54
C ALA A 59 5.64 -18.98 -21.00
N ARG A 60 5.27 -20.22 -21.38
CA ARG A 60 4.74 -20.55 -22.72
C ARG A 60 3.36 -19.95 -23.01
N CYS A 61 2.60 -19.58 -21.98
CA CYS A 61 1.33 -18.86 -22.10
C CYS A 61 1.54 -17.46 -22.72
N LEU A 62 2.73 -16.86 -22.57
CA LEU A 62 3.09 -15.59 -23.21
C LEU A 62 3.32 -15.69 -24.72
N GLN A 63 3.51 -16.90 -25.26
CA GLN A 63 3.71 -17.13 -26.69
C GLN A 63 2.39 -17.48 -27.39
N ASN A 64 1.57 -18.31 -26.75
CA ASN A 64 0.26 -18.70 -27.26
C ASN A 64 -0.70 -18.95 -26.09
N PHE A 65 -1.84 -18.26 -26.09
CA PHE A 65 -2.85 -18.33 -25.04
C PHE A 65 -3.45 -19.73 -24.87
N SER A 66 -3.43 -20.56 -25.92
CA SER A 66 -3.86 -21.96 -25.82
C SER A 66 -2.95 -22.82 -24.94
N ASN A 67 -1.76 -22.32 -24.58
CA ASN A 67 -0.80 -23.02 -23.72
C ASN A 67 -0.94 -22.59 -22.24
N CYS A 68 -1.89 -21.71 -21.92
CA CYS A 68 -2.18 -21.38 -20.54
C CYS A 68 -2.83 -22.60 -19.86
N PRO A 69 -2.54 -22.84 -18.57
CA PRO A 69 -3.11 -23.99 -17.87
C PRO A 69 -4.64 -23.93 -17.89
N ASP A 70 -5.28 -25.09 -18.08
CA ASP A 70 -6.73 -25.18 -18.02
C ASP A 70 -7.23 -24.76 -16.62
N PRO A 71 -8.44 -24.16 -16.52
CA PRO A 71 -9.04 -23.80 -15.25
C PRO A 71 -9.04 -25.00 -14.30
N PHE A 72 -8.41 -24.87 -13.13
CA PHE A 72 -8.81 -25.70 -11.99
C PHE A 72 -10.30 -25.43 -11.69
N PRO A 73 -11.09 -26.41 -11.23
CA PRO A 73 -12.45 -26.12 -10.75
C PRO A 73 -12.35 -25.15 -9.56
N PHE A 74 -12.62 -23.86 -9.81
CA PHE A 74 -12.35 -22.78 -8.85
C PHE A 74 -13.65 -22.29 -8.24
N GLU A 75 -13.94 -22.77 -7.03
CA GLU A 75 -15.11 -22.35 -6.23
C GLU A 75 -14.77 -21.18 -5.27
N ILE A 76 -13.64 -20.47 -5.47
CA ILE A 76 -13.09 -19.48 -4.49
C ILE A 76 -12.70 -18.13 -5.13
N LEU A 77 -13.33 -17.69 -6.23
CA LEU A 77 -13.21 -16.28 -6.68
C LEU A 77 -14.56 -15.58 -6.53
N GLY A 78 -14.97 -15.40 -5.28
CA GLY A 78 -16.03 -14.46 -4.93
C GLY A 78 -15.51 -13.03 -5.03
N ASP A 79 -15.51 -12.46 -6.24
CA ASP A 79 -15.79 -11.05 -6.54
C ASP A 79 -15.57 -10.78 -8.04
N SER A 80 -16.41 -9.91 -8.60
CA SER A 80 -16.52 -9.57 -10.02
C SER A 80 -15.18 -9.15 -10.65
N ILE A 81 -14.68 -9.95 -11.60
CA ILE A 81 -13.57 -9.56 -12.49
C ILE A 81 -14.11 -8.46 -13.43
N PRO A 82 -13.57 -7.22 -13.42
CA PRO A 82 -13.97 -6.19 -14.37
C PRO A 82 -13.42 -6.59 -15.76
N GLU A 83 -14.33 -6.85 -16.69
CA GLU A 83 -14.03 -7.40 -18.03
C GLU A 83 -13.41 -6.41 -19.03
N ASN A 84 -12.98 -5.21 -18.61
CA ASN A 84 -12.41 -4.26 -19.55
C ASN A 84 -11.47 -3.25 -18.88
N SER A 85 -10.21 -3.64 -18.70
CA SER A 85 -9.12 -2.70 -18.41
C SER A 85 -7.94 -3.04 -19.32
N ARG A 86 -7.71 -2.21 -20.35
CA ARG A 86 -6.44 -2.23 -21.09
C ARG A 86 -5.39 -1.64 -20.15
N GLN A 87 -4.60 -2.50 -19.53
CA GLN A 87 -3.46 -2.10 -18.71
C GLN A 87 -2.34 -1.64 -19.66
N PRO A 88 -1.75 -0.44 -19.48
CA PRO A 88 -0.57 -0.07 -20.23
C PRO A 88 0.63 -0.94 -19.85
N PRO A 89 1.63 -1.03 -20.74
CA PRO A 89 2.57 -2.15 -20.76
C PRO A 89 3.69 -2.09 -19.71
N LEU A 90 3.86 -1.01 -18.93
CA LEU A 90 4.95 -0.88 -17.94
C LEU A 90 4.62 0.10 -16.82
N ILE A 91 5.00 -0.25 -15.59
CA ILE A 91 4.99 0.64 -14.42
C ILE A 91 6.25 1.52 -14.37
N LEU A 92 6.16 2.69 -13.72
CA LEU A 92 7.26 3.68 -13.66
C LEU A 92 8.56 3.14 -13.05
N SER A 93 8.46 2.23 -12.07
CA SER A 93 9.60 1.61 -11.40
C SER A 93 10.40 0.74 -12.37
N GLU A 94 9.72 -0.03 -13.21
CA GLU A 94 10.36 -0.88 -14.23
C GLU A 94 11.03 -0.08 -15.34
N ARG A 95 10.41 1.03 -15.78
CA ARG A 95 11.00 1.93 -16.78
C ARG A 95 12.35 2.49 -16.33
N ARG A 96 12.52 2.79 -15.02
CA ARG A 96 13.80 3.26 -14.47
C ARG A 96 14.88 2.18 -14.50
N ASP A 97 14.54 0.94 -14.12
CA ASP A 97 15.51 -0.18 -14.09
C ASP A 97 16.05 -0.53 -15.48
N ILE A 98 15.24 -0.35 -16.53
CA ILE A 98 15.58 -0.65 -17.93
C ILE A 98 16.67 0.29 -18.46
N ASN A 99 16.66 1.56 -18.06
CA ASN A 99 17.63 2.57 -18.51
C ASN A 99 19.06 2.36 -17.95
N MET A 100 19.25 1.43 -17.00
CA MET A 100 20.55 1.15 -16.37
C MET A 100 21.25 -0.12 -16.88
N LYS A 101 20.65 -0.90 -17.78
CA LYS A 101 21.18 -2.21 -18.22
C LYS A 101 21.59 -2.28 -19.70
N ASN A 102 22.39 -3.29 -20.05
CA ASN A 102 22.76 -3.66 -21.43
C ASN A 102 21.52 -3.71 -22.35
N GLU A 103 21.60 -3.05 -23.52
CA GLU A 103 20.46 -2.88 -24.45
C GLU A 103 19.70 -4.18 -24.77
N ASN A 104 20.41 -5.29 -24.95
CA ASN A 104 19.79 -6.58 -25.29
C ASN A 104 18.99 -7.21 -24.14
N GLU A 105 19.48 -7.11 -22.90
CA GLU A 105 18.78 -7.67 -21.72
C GLU A 105 17.55 -6.82 -21.37
N SER A 106 17.70 -5.50 -21.47
CA SER A 106 16.63 -4.52 -21.34
C SER A 106 15.50 -4.77 -22.34
N LYS A 107 15.83 -5.07 -23.60
CA LYS A 107 14.86 -5.37 -24.66
C LYS A 107 14.09 -6.67 -24.42
N ALA A 108 14.77 -7.73 -24.01
CA ALA A 108 14.12 -9.02 -23.71
C ALA A 108 13.20 -8.93 -22.48
N LYS A 109 13.61 -8.17 -21.46
CA LYS A 109 12.78 -7.90 -20.27
C LYS A 109 11.52 -7.10 -20.65
N LEU A 110 11.68 -6.06 -21.46
CA LEU A 110 10.58 -5.24 -22.00
C LEU A 110 9.56 -6.08 -22.78
N GLU A 111 10.03 -6.90 -23.71
CA GLU A 111 9.15 -7.74 -24.55
C GLU A 111 8.36 -8.75 -23.71
N LEU A 112 8.97 -9.32 -22.66
CA LEU A 112 8.28 -10.23 -21.75
C LEU A 112 7.19 -9.50 -20.95
N LEU A 113 7.50 -8.31 -20.43
CA LEU A 113 6.56 -7.51 -19.65
C LEU A 113 5.34 -7.09 -20.49
N GLU A 114 5.57 -6.60 -21.71
CA GLU A 114 4.50 -6.22 -22.64
C GLU A 114 3.52 -7.39 -22.88
N LYS A 115 4.04 -8.57 -23.21
CA LYS A 115 3.23 -9.79 -23.41
C LYS A 115 2.50 -10.22 -22.13
N TYR A 116 3.09 -10.00 -20.97
CA TYR A 116 2.45 -10.32 -19.70
C TYR A 116 1.25 -9.40 -19.43
N TYR A 117 1.40 -8.10 -19.66
CA TYR A 117 0.30 -7.14 -19.45
C TYR A 117 -0.82 -7.25 -20.48
N ASP A 118 -0.52 -7.80 -21.66
CA ASP A 118 -1.53 -8.20 -22.65
C ASP A 118 -2.37 -9.42 -22.23
N LEU A 119 -1.94 -10.17 -21.20
CA LEU A 119 -2.75 -11.27 -20.65
C LEU A 119 -3.99 -10.72 -19.94
N SER A 120 -5.13 -11.41 -20.09
CA SER A 120 -6.31 -11.12 -19.28
C SER A 120 -6.03 -11.28 -17.78
N PRO A 121 -6.73 -10.55 -16.89
CA PRO A 121 -6.56 -10.70 -15.44
C PRO A 121 -6.70 -12.15 -14.99
N TYR A 122 -7.59 -12.91 -15.61
CA TYR A 122 -7.76 -14.34 -15.39
C TYR A 122 -6.46 -15.13 -15.68
N ASN A 123 -5.86 -14.92 -16.86
CA ASN A 123 -4.62 -15.59 -17.26
C ASN A 123 -3.44 -15.20 -16.37
N GLN A 124 -3.38 -13.94 -15.92
CA GLN A 124 -2.39 -13.48 -14.95
C GLN A 124 -2.51 -14.25 -13.63
N ILE A 125 -3.74 -14.46 -13.13
CA ILE A 125 -3.99 -15.16 -11.87
C ILE A 125 -3.59 -16.64 -11.94
N ILE A 126 -4.04 -17.37 -12.96
CA ILE A 126 -3.78 -18.82 -13.07
C ILE A 126 -2.30 -19.14 -13.33
N THR A 127 -1.57 -18.22 -13.95
CA THR A 127 -0.14 -18.41 -14.25
C THR A 127 0.77 -17.97 -13.10
N GLY A 128 0.26 -17.14 -12.19
CA GLY A 128 0.89 -16.74 -10.94
C GLY A 128 0.91 -17.83 -9.87
N TYR A 129 1.34 -17.45 -8.67
CA TYR A 129 1.38 -18.35 -7.51
C TYR A 129 0.06 -18.33 -6.75
N LEU A 130 -0.40 -19.50 -6.31
CA LEU A 130 -1.62 -19.65 -5.50
C LEU A 130 -1.32 -19.46 -4.01
N ARG A 131 -2.37 -19.27 -3.20
CA ARG A 131 -2.28 -19.02 -1.75
C ARG A 131 -1.50 -20.13 -1.06
N ASP A 132 -1.92 -21.36 -1.28
CA ASP A 132 -1.34 -22.55 -0.63
C ASP A 132 0.06 -22.90 -1.17
N GLU A 133 0.45 -22.35 -2.33
CA GLU A 133 1.82 -22.48 -2.86
C GLU A 133 2.80 -21.52 -2.17
N ILE A 134 2.32 -20.34 -1.74
CA ILE A 134 3.14 -19.30 -1.09
C ILE A 134 3.12 -19.44 0.43
N ILE A 135 1.95 -19.70 1.01
CA ILE A 135 1.74 -19.71 2.47
C ILE A 135 1.58 -21.16 2.90
N ALA A 136 2.67 -21.76 3.39
CA ALA A 136 2.68 -23.14 3.84
C ALA A 136 1.95 -23.33 5.18
N SER A 137 2.06 -22.35 6.07
CA SER A 137 1.32 -22.29 7.33
C SER A 137 1.14 -20.85 7.77
N CYS A 138 0.05 -20.57 8.50
CA CYS A 138 -0.20 -19.28 9.10
C CYS A 138 -0.98 -19.44 10.41
N SER A 139 -0.59 -18.66 11.43
CA SER A 139 -1.24 -18.58 12.72
C SER A 139 -1.31 -17.12 13.16
N PHE A 140 -2.49 -16.68 13.58
CA PHE A 140 -2.67 -15.41 14.28
C PHE A 140 -3.53 -15.65 15.51
N ASN A 141 -3.03 -15.29 16.70
CA ASN A 141 -3.69 -15.62 17.98
C ASN A 141 -4.13 -17.11 18.04
N PHE A 142 -3.26 -18.02 17.59
CA PHE A 142 -3.51 -19.48 17.52
C PHE A 142 -4.67 -19.92 16.61
N LYS A 143 -5.16 -19.04 15.74
CA LYS A 143 -6.20 -19.35 14.75
C LYS A 143 -5.60 -19.39 13.34
N SER A 144 -6.22 -20.20 12.50
CA SER A 144 -5.91 -20.23 11.06
C SER A 144 -6.23 -18.87 10.43
N CYS A 145 -5.40 -18.47 9.46
CA CYS A 145 -5.52 -17.19 8.79
C CYS A 145 -6.36 -17.28 7.51
N GLU A 146 -7.20 -16.27 7.30
CA GLU A 146 -7.89 -16.04 6.03
C GLU A 146 -7.23 -14.88 5.28
N PHE A 147 -7.12 -15.03 3.96
CA PHE A 147 -6.44 -14.06 3.10
C PHE A 147 -7.35 -13.68 1.94
N ARG A 148 -7.35 -12.38 1.60
CA ARG A 148 -7.94 -11.89 0.36
C ARG A 148 -6.90 -11.90 -0.75
N HIS A 149 -7.28 -12.41 -1.91
CA HIS A 149 -6.47 -12.30 -3.12
C HIS A 149 -6.56 -10.90 -3.72
N SER A 150 -5.43 -10.39 -4.21
CA SER A 150 -5.35 -9.20 -5.04
C SER A 150 -4.31 -9.41 -6.13
N LEU A 151 -4.51 -8.77 -7.29
CA LEU A 151 -3.56 -8.83 -8.39
C LEU A 151 -2.74 -7.55 -8.42
N ASN A 152 -1.44 -7.66 -8.20
CA ASN A 152 -0.49 -6.57 -8.29
C ASN A 152 0.24 -6.60 -9.64
N MET A 153 0.42 -5.44 -10.26
CA MET A 153 1.03 -5.36 -11.59
C MET A 153 2.51 -5.69 -11.63
N ARG A 154 3.23 -5.48 -10.53
CA ARG A 154 4.65 -5.80 -10.43
C ARG A 154 4.90 -7.23 -9.98
N TYR A 155 4.15 -7.68 -8.98
CA TYR A 155 4.40 -8.92 -8.25
C TYR A 155 3.40 -10.05 -8.57
N GLY A 156 2.34 -9.78 -9.33
CA GLY A 156 1.33 -10.78 -9.69
C GLY A 156 0.37 -11.03 -8.53
N ASN A 157 0.06 -12.29 -8.25
CA ASN A 157 -0.83 -12.64 -7.15
C ASN A 157 -0.24 -12.25 -5.80
N CYS A 158 -1.03 -11.51 -5.04
CA CYS A 158 -0.75 -11.12 -3.67
C CYS A 158 -1.90 -11.56 -2.75
N TYR A 159 -1.56 -11.78 -1.48
CA TYR A 159 -2.49 -12.23 -0.45
C TYR A 159 -2.44 -11.30 0.74
N THR A 160 -3.58 -10.71 1.08
CA THR A 160 -3.71 -9.75 2.18
C THR A 160 -4.41 -10.38 3.36
N PHE A 161 -3.75 -10.42 4.50
CA PHE A 161 -4.32 -10.76 5.80
C PHE A 161 -4.98 -9.53 6.41
N ASN A 162 -6.13 -9.72 7.06
CA ASN A 162 -6.87 -8.67 7.76
C ASN A 162 -7.24 -7.42 6.92
N PRO A 163 -7.69 -7.53 5.66
CA PRO A 163 -8.25 -6.38 4.94
C PRO A 163 -9.68 -6.07 5.42
N LEU A 164 -10.05 -4.79 5.44
CA LEU A 164 -11.42 -4.36 5.74
C LEU A 164 -12.14 -3.93 4.47
N ASN A 165 -13.18 -4.67 4.09
CA ASN A 165 -13.99 -4.37 2.90
C ASN A 165 -15.44 -4.04 3.20
N SER A 166 -15.90 -4.32 4.41
CA SER A 166 -17.29 -4.16 4.82
C SER A 166 -17.38 -3.45 6.16
N ILE A 167 -18.42 -2.64 6.33
CA ILE A 167 -18.75 -1.91 7.56
C ILE A 167 -18.94 -2.89 8.74
N PHE A 168 -19.29 -4.16 8.45
CA PHE A 168 -19.58 -5.19 9.46
C PHE A 168 -18.40 -6.10 9.80
N GLN A 169 -17.23 -5.91 9.19
CA GLN A 169 -16.05 -6.71 9.48
C GLN A 169 -15.29 -6.11 10.65
N GLU A 170 -15.15 -6.87 11.75
CA GLU A 170 -14.37 -6.42 12.91
C GLU A 170 -12.87 -6.47 12.61
N VAL A 171 -12.16 -5.40 12.97
CA VAL A 171 -10.71 -5.33 12.87
C VAL A 171 -10.10 -6.33 13.86
N LEU A 172 -9.20 -7.19 13.38
CA LEU A 172 -8.50 -8.10 14.27
C LEU A 172 -7.64 -7.31 15.26
N MET A 173 -7.70 -7.69 16.53
CA MET A 173 -6.95 -7.03 17.61
C MET A 173 -5.77 -7.89 18.06
N ALA A 174 -4.61 -7.28 18.25
CA ALA A 174 -3.48 -7.85 18.96
C ALA A 174 -3.72 -7.73 20.47
N THR A 175 -3.68 -8.87 21.18
CA THR A 175 -3.98 -8.94 22.62
C THR A 175 -2.77 -8.66 23.51
N SER A 176 -1.55 -8.85 23.00
CA SER A 176 -0.31 -8.46 23.66
C SER A 176 0.85 -8.48 22.68
N ALA A 177 1.93 -7.78 23.02
CA ALA A 177 3.15 -7.79 22.22
C ALA A 177 3.92 -9.11 22.40
N GLY A 178 4.41 -9.67 21.29
CA GLY A 178 5.26 -10.86 21.27
C GLY A 178 4.97 -11.75 20.05
N PRO A 179 5.89 -12.66 19.68
CA PRO A 179 5.73 -13.50 18.48
C PRO A 179 4.48 -14.39 18.51
N ILE A 180 4.15 -14.91 19.70
CA ILE A 180 3.05 -15.88 19.91
C ILE A 180 1.67 -15.27 19.64
N ASN A 181 1.48 -13.98 19.94
CA ASN A 181 0.22 -13.26 19.74
C ASN A 181 0.25 -12.37 18.48
N GLY A 182 1.31 -12.50 17.68
CA GLY A 182 1.46 -11.84 16.39
C GLY A 182 0.97 -12.71 15.24
N LEU A 183 1.27 -12.26 14.02
CA LEU A 183 1.12 -13.05 12.81
C LEU A 183 2.39 -13.86 12.59
N GLU A 184 2.25 -15.17 12.62
CA GLU A 184 3.31 -16.13 12.33
C GLU A 184 2.97 -16.88 11.05
N MET A 185 3.91 -16.99 10.12
CA MET A 185 3.67 -17.59 8.81
C MET A 185 4.94 -18.19 8.24
N THR A 186 4.81 -19.38 7.65
CA THR A 186 5.89 -20.02 6.89
C THR A 186 5.64 -19.81 5.41
N LEU A 187 6.59 -19.17 4.73
CA LEU A 187 6.50 -18.82 3.32
C LEU A 187 7.34 -19.74 2.44
N SER A 188 6.79 -20.12 1.29
CA SER A 188 7.47 -20.87 0.24
C SER A 188 7.66 -20.01 -0.99
N VAL A 189 8.92 -19.87 -1.42
CA VAL A 189 9.31 -18.99 -2.54
C VAL A 189 9.35 -19.73 -3.88
N ASN A 190 9.68 -21.02 -3.88
CA ASN A 190 9.85 -21.85 -5.09
C ASN A 190 10.80 -21.22 -6.14
N PRO A 191 12.10 -21.05 -5.83
CA PRO A 191 13.08 -20.37 -6.69
C PRO A 191 13.24 -21.04 -8.07
N ASP A 192 13.05 -22.35 -8.19
CA ASP A 192 13.16 -23.07 -9.47
C ASP A 192 12.14 -22.61 -10.52
N GLN A 193 11.03 -22.02 -10.07
CA GLN A 193 9.97 -21.47 -10.92
C GLN A 193 10.17 -19.99 -11.25
N TYR A 194 11.28 -19.37 -10.81
CA TYR A 194 11.55 -17.97 -11.15
C TYR A 194 11.89 -17.81 -12.63
N LEU A 195 11.35 -16.74 -13.23
CA LEU A 195 11.73 -16.36 -14.58
C LEU A 195 13.21 -15.91 -14.61
N PRO A 196 13.98 -16.23 -15.67
CA PRO A 196 15.38 -15.81 -15.79
C PRO A 196 15.62 -14.30 -15.67
N ILE A 197 14.60 -13.49 -15.97
CA ILE A 197 14.66 -12.02 -15.87
C ILE A 197 14.44 -11.49 -14.44
N SER A 198 14.02 -12.36 -13.51
CA SER A 198 13.77 -11.98 -12.12
C SER A 198 15.09 -11.72 -11.40
N LEU A 199 15.27 -10.51 -10.88
CA LEU A 199 16.56 -10.08 -10.31
C LEU A 199 16.74 -10.51 -8.86
N THR A 200 15.65 -10.71 -8.14
CA THR A 200 15.64 -10.94 -6.70
C THR A 200 14.70 -12.07 -6.37
N VAL A 201 15.17 -13.00 -5.54
CA VAL A 201 14.38 -14.12 -5.02
C VAL A 201 13.95 -13.81 -3.59
N GLY A 202 12.65 -13.92 -3.32
CA GLY A 202 12.13 -13.70 -1.97
C GLY A 202 10.66 -13.30 -1.98
N MET A 203 10.23 -12.71 -0.86
CA MET A 203 8.87 -12.24 -0.64
C MET A 203 8.87 -10.73 -0.43
N ARG A 204 7.84 -10.05 -0.93
CA ARG A 204 7.57 -8.65 -0.65
C ARG A 204 6.39 -8.58 0.33
N ILE A 205 6.60 -7.95 1.47
CA ILE A 205 5.58 -7.79 2.52
C ILE A 205 5.27 -6.32 2.71
N ALA A 206 4.01 -5.91 2.54
CA ALA A 206 3.54 -4.56 2.84
C ALA A 206 2.65 -4.58 4.09
N ILE A 207 2.95 -3.70 5.03
CA ILE A 207 2.17 -3.53 6.27
C ILE A 207 1.49 -2.17 6.17
N HIS A 208 0.16 -2.17 6.24
CA HIS A 208 -0.64 -0.97 6.01
C HIS A 208 -1.90 -0.95 6.87
N ASP A 209 -2.59 0.20 6.84
CA ASP A 209 -3.89 0.33 7.48
C ASP A 209 -4.90 -0.61 6.79
N PRO A 210 -5.73 -1.36 7.54
CA PRO A 210 -6.71 -2.28 6.95
C PRO A 210 -7.71 -1.67 5.95
N TYR A 211 -7.94 -0.34 5.99
CA TYR A 211 -8.80 0.37 5.04
C TYR A 211 -8.07 0.86 3.78
N ASP A 212 -6.74 0.84 3.77
CA ASP A 212 -5.92 1.25 2.64
C ASP A 212 -5.70 0.06 1.68
N GLU A 213 -5.65 0.35 0.38
CA GLU A 213 -5.17 -0.63 -0.61
C GLU A 213 -3.65 -0.88 -0.45
N PRO A 214 -3.17 -2.11 -0.69
CA PRO A 214 -1.78 -2.44 -0.50
C PRO A 214 -0.90 -1.88 -1.61
N ASN A 215 0.15 -1.15 -1.24
CA ASN A 215 1.20 -0.69 -2.16
C ASN A 215 2.55 -1.34 -1.80
N PRO A 216 2.81 -2.60 -2.24
CA PRO A 216 4.06 -3.30 -1.98
C PRO A 216 5.25 -2.73 -2.75
N GLU A 217 5.04 -1.87 -3.75
CA GLU A 217 6.12 -1.22 -4.48
C GLU A 217 6.81 -0.18 -3.60
N ASP A 218 6.03 0.76 -3.06
CA ASP A 218 6.55 1.87 -2.27
C ASP A 218 6.74 1.53 -0.79
N LYS A 219 5.79 0.79 -0.20
CA LYS A 219 5.76 0.50 1.25
C LYS A 219 6.22 -0.91 1.62
N GLY A 220 6.61 -1.72 0.63
CA GLY A 220 7.00 -3.10 0.86
C GLY A 220 8.38 -3.26 1.51
N ILE A 221 8.53 -4.34 2.28
CA ILE A 221 9.76 -4.84 2.86
C ILE A 221 10.10 -6.15 2.15
N THR A 222 11.38 -6.34 1.83
CA THR A 222 11.84 -7.58 1.18
C THR A 222 12.30 -8.58 2.23
N ILE A 223 11.74 -9.79 2.19
CA ILE A 223 12.14 -10.92 3.04
C ILE A 223 12.88 -11.95 2.21
N ALA A 224 14.10 -12.28 2.65
CA ALA A 224 14.94 -13.30 2.03
C ALA A 224 14.51 -14.71 2.48
N PRO A 225 14.54 -15.71 1.58
CA PRO A 225 14.31 -17.10 1.97
C PRO A 225 15.45 -17.64 2.85
N GLY A 226 15.16 -18.65 3.66
CA GLY A 226 16.15 -19.36 4.49
C GLY A 226 16.43 -18.71 5.86
N TYR A 227 15.72 -17.65 6.21
CA TYR A 227 15.82 -16.97 7.51
C TYR A 227 14.45 -16.83 8.17
N GLU A 228 14.42 -16.89 9.50
CA GLU A 228 13.29 -16.42 10.30
C GLU A 228 13.44 -14.91 10.50
N THR A 229 12.43 -14.13 10.10
CA THR A 229 12.46 -12.66 10.22
C THR A 229 11.40 -12.17 11.20
N HIS A 230 11.83 -11.56 12.30
CA HIS A 230 10.92 -10.92 13.25
C HIS A 230 10.72 -9.44 12.89
N ILE A 231 9.47 -9.04 12.66
CA ILE A 231 9.09 -7.65 12.39
C ILE A 231 8.34 -7.11 13.61
N SER A 232 8.97 -6.20 14.36
CA SER A 232 8.32 -5.51 15.48
C SER A 232 7.68 -4.21 15.00
N LEU A 233 6.42 -3.99 15.37
CA LEU A 233 5.64 -2.84 14.94
C LEU A 233 5.35 -1.91 16.13
N LYS A 234 5.35 -0.61 15.85
CA LYS A 234 4.89 0.44 16.76
C LYS A 234 3.94 1.35 16.01
N GLN A 235 2.68 1.38 16.40
CA GLN A 235 1.71 2.30 15.82
C GLN A 235 2.00 3.73 16.26
N THR A 236 1.90 4.67 15.32
CA THR A 236 2.02 6.11 15.59
C THR A 236 0.83 6.80 14.96
N GLU A 237 0.01 7.46 15.78
CA GLU A 237 -1.11 8.28 15.31
C GLU A 237 -0.71 9.76 15.31
N ILE A 238 -0.99 10.47 14.23
CA ILE A 238 -0.68 11.89 14.09
C ILE A 238 -1.98 12.66 13.86
N ARG A 239 -2.41 13.41 14.86
CA ARG A 239 -3.57 14.32 14.76
C ARG A 239 -3.09 15.74 14.51
N ARG A 240 -3.59 16.38 13.46
CA ARG A 240 -3.25 17.76 13.07
C ARG A 240 -4.48 18.65 13.13
N LEU A 241 -4.25 19.95 13.29
CA LEU A 241 -5.34 20.93 13.36
C LEU A 241 -5.82 21.31 11.94
N PRO A 242 -7.14 21.55 11.76
CA PRO A 242 -7.70 22.00 10.50
C PRO A 242 -7.38 23.48 10.23
N ALA A 243 -7.89 24.04 9.13
CA ALA A 243 -7.84 25.49 8.91
C ALA A 243 -8.45 26.23 10.11
N PRO A 244 -7.91 27.40 10.54
CA PRO A 244 -6.94 28.27 9.86
C PRO A 244 -5.45 28.00 10.16
N PHE A 245 -5.12 26.94 10.89
CA PHE A 245 -3.74 26.60 11.21
C PHE A 245 -2.93 26.23 9.95
N LYS A 246 -1.60 26.38 10.01
CA LYS A 246 -0.68 26.23 8.86
C LYS A 246 -0.90 24.95 8.05
N ASP A 247 -1.12 23.83 8.72
CA ASP A 247 -1.23 22.51 8.10
C ASP A 247 -2.54 22.30 7.35
N LYS A 248 -3.59 23.08 7.66
CA LYS A 248 -4.93 23.00 7.05
C LYS A 248 -5.41 21.54 6.88
N CYS A 249 -5.24 20.72 7.93
CA CYS A 249 -5.51 19.30 7.83
C CYS A 249 -7.01 19.06 7.59
N VAL A 250 -7.32 18.13 6.69
CA VAL A 250 -8.69 17.64 6.44
C VAL A 250 -8.82 16.21 6.93
N PHE A 251 -10.04 15.81 7.27
CA PHE A 251 -10.34 14.41 7.61
C PHE A 251 -10.71 13.65 6.35
N TYR A 252 -9.79 12.78 5.91
CA TYR A 252 -10.00 11.86 4.79
C TYR A 252 -11.16 10.90 5.07
N GLY A 253 -12.05 10.70 4.10
CA GLY A 253 -13.25 9.87 4.25
C GLY A 253 -14.34 10.48 5.14
N GLY A 254 -14.22 11.77 5.48
CA GLY A 254 -15.24 12.54 6.20
C GLY A 254 -16.28 13.16 5.26
N GLU A 255 -17.16 14.00 5.81
CA GLU A 255 -18.19 14.71 5.04
C GLU A 255 -17.60 15.65 3.96
N ASP A 256 -16.43 16.24 4.25
CA ASP A 256 -15.76 17.19 3.35
C ASP A 256 -15.09 16.50 2.15
N GLU A 257 -14.55 15.28 2.33
CA GLU A 257 -13.78 14.54 1.31
C GLU A 257 -14.09 13.03 1.39
N PRO A 258 -15.30 12.59 1.00
CA PRO A 258 -15.77 11.22 1.23
C PRO A 258 -15.08 10.17 0.35
N LEU A 259 -14.54 10.59 -0.80
CA LEU A 259 -13.91 9.70 -1.77
C LEU A 259 -12.42 9.48 -1.49
N VAL A 260 -11.76 10.44 -0.84
CA VAL A 260 -10.32 10.40 -0.58
C VAL A 260 -10.08 9.85 0.82
N LYS A 261 -9.63 8.59 0.91
CA LYS A 261 -9.44 7.88 2.19
C LYS A 261 -8.04 8.05 2.80
N SER A 262 -7.06 8.46 2.01
CA SER A 262 -5.71 8.74 2.51
C SER A 262 -5.00 9.81 1.70
N ARG A 263 -3.96 10.42 2.29
CA ARG A 263 -3.07 11.35 1.57
C ARG A 263 -2.44 10.70 0.34
N THR A 264 -2.13 9.40 0.42
CA THR A 264 -1.50 8.68 -0.69
C THR A 264 -2.47 8.61 -1.86
N LEU A 265 -3.70 8.17 -1.62
CA LEU A 265 -4.76 8.12 -2.64
C LEU A 265 -5.01 9.51 -3.24
N CYS A 266 -5.10 10.56 -2.42
CA CYS A 266 -5.25 11.95 -2.90
C CYS A 266 -4.18 12.35 -3.93
N VAL A 267 -2.91 12.02 -3.63
CA VAL A 267 -1.79 12.35 -4.53
C VAL A 267 -1.82 11.46 -5.77
N GLN A 268 -2.17 10.19 -5.64
CA GLN A 268 -2.29 9.25 -6.74
C GLN A 268 -3.40 9.68 -7.70
N ASP A 269 -4.60 9.99 -7.19
CA ASP A 269 -5.73 10.49 -7.96
C ASP A 269 -5.37 11.77 -8.72
N CYS A 270 -4.71 12.73 -8.05
CA CYS A 270 -4.25 13.96 -8.69
C CYS A 270 -3.26 13.71 -9.84
N ILE A 271 -2.31 12.78 -9.65
CA ILE A 271 -1.37 12.39 -10.71
C ILE A 271 -2.10 11.71 -11.87
N GLN A 272 -3.08 10.85 -11.58
CA GLN A 272 -3.89 10.17 -12.59
C GLN A 272 -4.70 11.15 -13.44
N GLU A 273 -5.41 12.07 -12.81
CA GLU A 273 -6.19 13.10 -13.51
C GLU A 273 -5.30 13.97 -14.39
N TYR A 274 -4.14 14.39 -13.86
CA TYR A 274 -3.19 15.19 -14.63
C TYR A 274 -2.63 14.43 -15.84
N ASN A 275 -2.24 13.17 -15.65
CA ASN A 275 -1.72 12.32 -16.73
C ASN A 275 -2.80 12.05 -17.78
N PHE A 276 -4.02 11.78 -17.37
CA PHE A 276 -5.13 11.55 -18.27
C PHE A 276 -5.46 12.81 -19.09
N ALA A 277 -5.52 13.98 -18.45
CA ALA A 277 -5.79 15.25 -19.13
C ALA A 277 -4.70 15.62 -20.14
N ARG A 278 -3.43 15.30 -19.85
CA ARG A 278 -2.29 15.66 -20.70
C ARG A 278 -1.96 14.63 -21.79
N CYS A 279 -2.10 13.35 -21.47
CA CYS A 279 -1.61 12.24 -22.31
C CYS A 279 -2.74 11.30 -22.78
N GLY A 280 -3.94 11.37 -22.20
CA GLY A 280 -5.06 10.49 -22.54
C GLY A 280 -4.94 9.07 -22.00
N CYS A 281 -4.05 8.84 -21.02
CA CYS A 281 -3.81 7.52 -20.41
C CYS A 281 -3.69 7.59 -18.89
N ALA A 282 -4.11 6.53 -18.21
CA ALA A 282 -3.95 6.35 -16.76
C ALA A 282 -2.80 5.37 -16.48
N ASP A 283 -2.06 5.59 -15.39
CA ASP A 283 -1.06 4.64 -14.92
C ASP A 283 -1.75 3.58 -14.04
N PRO A 284 -1.63 2.30 -14.37
CA PRO A 284 -2.42 1.22 -13.80
C PRO A 284 -1.83 0.73 -12.47
N SER A 285 -0.62 1.19 -12.11
CA SER A 285 0.01 0.88 -10.82
C SER A 285 -0.63 1.59 -9.62
N PHE A 286 -1.61 2.46 -9.89
CA PHE A 286 -2.30 3.31 -8.92
C PHE A 286 -3.77 2.93 -8.79
#